data_AF-A0ABD5VGX0-F1
#
_entry.id   AF-A0ABD5VGX0-F1
#
_cell.length_a   1.000
_cell.length_b   1.000
_cell.length_c   1.000
_cell.angle_alpha   90.00
_cell.angle_beta   90.00
_cell.angle_gamma   90.00
#
_symmetry.space_group_name_H-M   'P 1'
#
loop_
_entity.id
_entity.type
_entity.pdbx_description
1 polymer ?
#
loop_
_entity_poly.entity_id
_entity_poly.type
_entity_poly.pdbx_seq_one_letter_code
_entity_poly.pdbx_strand_id
1 'polypeptide(L)' 'MDRQDWTEVVVSIASVLVMLAIFVAIGLTYGDAQGVLTVDGGFALAGAIMFFVVFMVGIGYALAYFTKDGEEDDNGNPA' A
#
# COMPACT_ATOMS: atom_id res chain seq x y z
N MET A 1 -14.76 -13.08 12.15
CA MET A 1 -13.42 -12.54 11.86
C MET A 1 -12.49 -13.72 11.88
N ASP A 2 -12.32 -14.28 10.71
CA ASP A 2 -11.47 -15.44 10.50
C ASP A 2 -10.01 -14.97 10.33
N ARG A 3 -9.04 -15.88 10.40
CA ARG A 3 -7.61 -15.50 10.29
C ARG A 3 -7.29 -14.77 8.98
N GLN A 4 -8.03 -15.07 7.92
CA GLN A 4 -7.95 -14.38 6.63
C GLN A 4 -8.42 -12.92 6.72
N ASP A 5 -9.57 -12.65 7.34
CA ASP A 5 -10.08 -11.27 7.54
C ASP A 5 -9.07 -10.38 8.28
N TRP A 6 -8.35 -10.96 9.24
CA TRP A 6 -7.35 -10.23 10.02
C TRP A 6 -6.15 -9.76 9.17
N THR A 7 -5.78 -10.53 8.14
CA THR A 7 -4.66 -10.20 7.26
C THR A 7 -5.00 -9.02 6.37
N GLU A 8 -6.20 -8.99 5.82
CA GLU A 8 -6.66 -7.88 4.98
C GLU A 8 -6.69 -6.56 5.77
N VAL A 9 -7.22 -6.59 7.00
CA VAL A 9 -7.23 -5.43 7.90
C VAL A 9 -5.81 -4.95 8.19
N VAL A 10 -4.91 -5.86 8.57
CA VAL A 10 -3.51 -5.50 8.88
C VAL A 10 -2.81 -4.91 7.66
N VAL A 11 -3.00 -5.49 6.48
CA VAL A 11 -2.40 -5.01 5.22
C VAL A 11 -2.94 -3.63 4.87
N SER A 12 -4.24 -3.39 5.01
CA SER A 12 -4.83 -2.06 4.74
C SER A 12 -4.23 -0.98 5.65
N ILE A 13 -4.13 -1.26 6.96
CA ILE A 13 -3.56 -0.34 7.94
C ILE A 13 -2.08 -0.08 7.64
N ALA A 14 -1.30 -1.14 7.42
CA ALA A 14 0.13 -1.02 7.13
C ALA A 14 0.37 -0.18 5.87
N SER A 15 -0.43 -0.40 4.83
CA SER A 15 -0.29 0.32 3.56
C SER A 15 -0.57 1.81 3.69
N VAL A 16 -1.60 2.17 4.47
CA VAL A 16 -1.91 3.58 4.76
C VAL A 16 -0.77 4.20 5.58
N LEU A 17 -0.24 3.50 6.58
CA LEU A 17 0.88 3.99 7.39
C LEU A 17 2.14 4.23 6.56
N VAL A 18 2.43 3.36 5.59
CA VAL A 18 3.54 3.55 4.65
C VAL A 18 3.34 4.84 3.86
N MET A 19 2.14 5.09 3.33
CA MET A 19 1.86 6.31 2.57
C MET A 19 2.00 7.57 3.43
N LEU A 20 1.47 7.55 4.65
CA LEU A 20 1.62 8.67 5.59
C LEU A 20 3.09 8.93 5.92
N ALA A 21 3.88 7.88 6.14
CA ALA A 21 5.32 8.02 6.39
C ALA A 21 6.04 8.69 5.20
N ILE A 22 5.68 8.31 3.97
CA ILE A 22 6.23 8.93 2.75
C ILE A 22 5.86 10.41 2.68
N PHE A 23 4.61 10.77 2.94
CA PHE A 23 4.17 12.17 2.96
C PHE A 23 4.91 13.01 4.01
N VAL A 24 5.06 12.48 5.21
CA VAL A 24 5.84 13.14 6.28
C VAL A 24 7.29 13.31 5.83
N ALA A 25 7.91 12.28 5.27
CA ALA A 25 9.29 12.36 4.78
C ALA A 25 9.47 13.41 3.68
N ILE A 26 8.55 13.48 2.71
CA ILE A 26 8.56 14.48 1.64
C ILE A 26 8.39 15.89 2.22
N GLY A 27 7.44 16.08 3.13
CA GLY A 27 7.23 17.38 3.79
C GLY A 27 8.46 17.85 4.57
N LEU A 28 9.13 16.95 5.29
CA LEU A 28 10.35 17.26 6.04
C LEU A 28 11.57 17.53 5.13
N THR A 29 11.62 16.90 3.96
CA THR A 29 12.79 16.99 3.05
C THR A 29 12.67 18.17 2.07
N TYR A 30 11.46 18.44 1.58
CA TYR A 30 11.21 19.39 0.49
C TYR A 30 10.30 20.57 0.88
N GLY A 31 9.91 20.67 2.15
CA GLY A 31 9.21 21.84 2.68
C GLY A 31 10.15 23.01 2.93
N ASP A 32 9.69 24.22 2.65
CA ASP A 32 10.40 25.47 2.95
C ASP A 32 10.10 25.97 4.38
N ALA A 33 10.71 27.11 4.74
CA ALA A 33 10.52 27.73 6.06
C ALA A 33 9.08 28.21 6.33
N GLN A 34 8.24 28.35 5.29
CA GLN A 34 6.82 28.70 5.41
C GLN A 34 5.92 27.46 5.39
N GLY A 35 6.49 26.25 5.35
CA GLY A 35 5.74 24.99 5.27
C GLY A 35 5.13 24.72 3.89
N VAL A 36 5.60 25.40 2.85
CA VAL A 36 5.18 25.20 1.47
C VAL A 36 6.14 24.23 0.79
N LEU A 37 5.59 23.32 -0.02
CA LEU A 37 6.39 22.39 -0.79
C LEU A 37 7.14 23.15 -1.91
N THR A 38 8.45 22.91 -1.99
CA THR A 38 9.25 23.34 -3.16
C THR A 38 8.75 22.67 -4.44
N VAL A 39 9.17 23.19 -5.60
CA VAL A 39 8.82 22.61 -6.91
C VAL A 39 9.23 21.14 -7.00
N ASP A 40 10.44 20.80 -6.57
CA ASP A 40 10.93 19.42 -6.53
C ASP A 40 10.13 18.54 -5.56
N GLY A 41 9.71 19.10 -4.43
CA GLY A 41 8.80 18.43 -3.50
C GLY A 41 7.45 18.10 -4.12
N GLY A 42 6.92 18.99 -4.96
CA GLY A 42 5.69 18.75 -5.73
C GLY A 42 5.84 17.55 -6.68
N PHE A 43 6.96 17.47 -7.40
CA PHE A 43 7.27 16.31 -8.24
C PHE A 43 7.47 15.03 -7.42
N ALA A 44 8.15 15.11 -6.27
CA ALA A 44 8.33 13.98 -5.36
C ALA A 44 6.98 13.47 -4.83
N LEU A 45 6.06 14.37 -4.47
CA LEU A 45 4.71 14.01 -4.03
C LEU A 45 3.91 13.33 -5.13
N ALA A 46 3.95 13.86 -6.36
CA ALA A 46 3.32 13.22 -7.52
C ALA A 46 3.90 11.81 -7.80
N GLY A 47 5.22 11.68 -7.70
CA GLY A 47 5.91 10.39 -7.80
C GLY A 47 5.51 9.41 -6.70
N ALA A 48 5.35 9.88 -5.47
CA ALA A 48 4.88 9.06 -4.34
C ALA A 48 3.44 8.57 -4.53
N ILE A 49 2.55 9.40 -5.06
CA ILE A 49 1.18 9.00 -5.41
C ILE A 49 1.22 7.93 -6.50
N MET A 50 2.01 8.12 -7.56
CA MET A 50 2.17 7.13 -8.63
C MET A 50 2.72 5.80 -8.08
N PHE A 51 3.76 5.86 -7.24
CA PHE A 51 4.29 4.71 -6.53
C PHE A 51 3.21 4.01 -5.70
N PHE A 52 2.40 4.74 -4.94
CA PHE A 52 1.36 4.17 -4.09
C PHE A 52 0.29 3.42 -4.88
N VAL A 53 -0.10 3.95 -6.05
CA VAL A 53 -1.01 3.24 -6.96
C VAL A 53 -0.42 1.91 -7.42
N VAL A 54 0.83 1.91 -7.88
CA VAL A 54 1.52 0.68 -8.31
C VAL A 54 1.72 -0.29 -7.14
N PHE A 55 2.05 0.23 -5.96
CA PHE A 55 2.18 -0.54 -4.72
C PHE A 55 0.87 -1.22 -4.34
N MET A 56 -0.27 -0.54 -4.45
CA MET A 56 -1.59 -1.13 -4.20
C MET A 56 -1.95 -2.22 -5.20
N VAL A 57 -1.61 -2.03 -6.49
CA VAL A 57 -1.75 -3.11 -7.48
C VAL A 57 -0.91 -4.32 -7.09
N GLY A 58 0.33 -4.10 -6.64
CA GLY A 58 1.21 -5.16 -6.13
C GLY A 58 0.65 -5.88 -4.90
N ILE A 59 0.08 -5.14 -3.94
CA ILE A 59 -0.58 -5.74 -2.76
C ILE A 59 -1.77 -6.59 -3.18
N GLY A 60 -2.63 -6.08 -4.05
CA GLY A 60 -3.79 -6.84 -4.53
C GLY A 60 -3.37 -8.15 -5.19
N TYR A 61 -2.32 -8.11 -6.01
CA TYR A 61 -1.75 -9.30 -6.63
C TYR A 61 -1.15 -10.26 -5.59
N ALA A 62 -0.39 -9.75 -4.62
CA ALA A 62 0.20 -10.56 -3.56
C ALA A 62 -0.88 -11.25 -2.71
N LEU A 63 -1.91 -10.52 -2.30
CA LEU A 63 -3.04 -11.08 -1.55
C LEU A 63 -3.75 -12.18 -2.34
N ALA A 64 -3.97 -11.97 -3.64
CA ALA A 64 -4.58 -12.99 -4.50
C ALA A 64 -3.73 -14.28 -4.54
N TYR A 65 -2.39 -14.16 -4.63
CA TYR A 65 -1.50 -15.31 -4.63
C TYR A 65 -1.48 -16.04 -3.28
N PHE A 66 -1.34 -15.30 -2.17
CA PHE A 66 -1.31 -15.90 -0.84
C PHE A 66 -2.66 -16.46 -0.37
N THR A 67 -3.77 -16.02 -0.95
CA THR A 67 -5.11 -16.54 -0.63
C THR A 67 -5.46 -17.77 -1.46
N LYS A 68 -4.88 -17.93 -2.66
CA LYS A 68 -5.14 -19.04 -3.59
C LYS A 68 -4.70 -20.42 -3.07
N ASP A 69 -3.72 -20.49 -2.17
CA ASP A 69 -3.29 -21.74 -1.54
C ASP A 69 -4.27 -22.26 -0.46
N GLY A 70 -5.34 -21.51 -0.16
CA GLY A 70 -6.40 -21.90 0.79
C GLY A 70 -7.66 -22.46 0.14
N GLU A 71 -7.71 -22.59 -1.19
CA GLU A 71 -8.87 -23.09 -1.97
C GLU A 71 -8.60 -24.46 -2.61
N GLU A 72 -7.84 -25.35 -1.95
CA GLU A 72 -8.09 -26.79 -2.18
C GLU A 72 -9.48 -27.08 -1.62
N ASP A 73 -10.39 -27.44 -2.49
CA ASP A 73 -11.78 -27.69 -2.13
C ASP A 73 -11.88 -28.88 -1.18
N ASP A 74 -12.74 -28.79 -0.17
CA ASP A 74 -13.12 -29.92 0.68
C ASP A 74 -13.90 -31.01 -0.12
N ASN A 75 -13.98 -30.89 -1.46
CA ASN A 75 -14.79 -31.69 -2.37
C ASN A 75 -14.03 -32.34 -3.55
N GLY A 76 -12.72 -32.14 -3.72
CA GLY A 76 -11.87 -32.92 -4.64
C GLY A 76 -12.08 -32.70 -6.14
N ASN A 77 -12.45 -31.50 -6.60
CA ASN A 77 -12.53 -31.15 -8.02
C ASN A 77 -11.57 -29.99 -8.38
N PRO A 78 -10.75 -30.13 -9.44
CA PRO A 78 -9.87 -29.04 -9.85
C PRO A 78 -10.66 -27.84 -10.40
N ALA A 79 -10.18 -26.64 -10.07
CA ALA A 79 -10.61 -25.35 -10.62
C ALA A 79 -10.35 -25.23 -12.13
#